data_AF-A0A822C4K0-F1
#
_entry.id   AF-A0A822C4K0-F1
#
_cell.length_a   1.000
_cell.length_b   1.000
_cell.length_c   1.000
_cell.angle_alpha   90.00
_cell.angle_beta   90.00
_cell.angle_gamma   90.00
#
_symmetry.space_group_name_H-M   'P 1'
#
loop_
_entity.id
_entity.type
_entity.pdbx_description
1 polymer ?
#
loop_
_entity_poly.entity_id
_entity_poly.type
_entity_poly.pdbx_seq_one_letter_code
_entity_poly.pdbx_strand_id
1 'polypeptide(L)'
;AGKPLEPRFSQLKAQIIRGHEQQVKDSWYRLLDALKHENDTIRFSDKSIIPEVEFNSIKNLSADLVNEIRNRGTMIVRGVLLENEALKLKLDAEDYIKQNPNTKAFPKDKPVVYELYWSPSQ
;
A
#
# COMPACT_ATOMS: atom_id res chain seq x y z
N ALA A 1 -3.28 -15.64 25.61
CA ALA A 1 -2.11 -14.75 25.45
C ALA A 1 -0.94 -15.56 24.91
N GLY A 2 -0.20 -15.06 23.90
CA GLY A 2 0.95 -15.77 23.34
C GLY A 2 2.15 -15.84 24.28
N LYS A 3 3.09 -16.76 24.04
CA LYS A 3 4.34 -16.88 24.82
C LYS A 3 5.15 -15.57 24.68
N PRO A 4 5.73 -15.02 25.77
CA PRO A 4 6.56 -13.83 25.68
C PRO A 4 7.76 -14.01 24.74
N LEU A 5 8.15 -12.94 24.05
CA LEU A 5 9.39 -12.89 23.27
C LEU A 5 10.62 -12.91 24.19
N GLU A 6 11.79 -13.19 23.62
CA GLU A 6 13.06 -13.26 24.33
C GLU A 6 13.39 -11.94 25.09
N PRO A 7 14.07 -12.01 26.25
CA PRO A 7 14.41 -10.83 27.06
C PRO A 7 15.19 -9.73 26.31
N ARG A 8 15.91 -10.06 25.23
CA ARG A 8 16.61 -9.06 24.41
C ARG A 8 15.67 -7.99 23.84
N PHE A 9 14.39 -8.29 23.62
CA PHE A 9 13.43 -7.30 23.11
C PHE A 9 13.02 -6.26 24.14
N SER A 10 12.94 -6.62 25.43
CA SER A 10 12.70 -5.62 26.49
C SER A 10 13.94 -4.76 26.74
N GLN A 11 15.13 -5.37 26.69
CA GLN A 11 16.40 -4.65 26.77
C GLN A 11 16.55 -3.64 25.62
N LEU A 12 16.25 -4.05 24.38
CA LEU A 12 16.28 -3.17 23.22
C LEU A 12 15.31 -1.99 23.36
N LYS A 13 14.06 -2.24 23.78
CA LYS A 13 13.08 -1.16 24.02
C LYS A 13 13.60 -0.15 25.04
N ALA A 14 14.18 -0.62 26.14
CA ALA A 14 14.76 0.25 27.17
C ALA A 14 15.98 1.03 26.65
N GLN A 15 16.80 0.44 25.77
CA GLN A 15 17.92 1.13 25.15
C GLN A 15 17.47 2.25 24.20
N ILE A 16 16.44 2.02 23.37
CA ILE A 16 15.95 2.99 22.38
C ILE A 16 15.43 4.27 23.04
N ILE A 17 14.75 4.16 24.18
CA ILE A 17 14.08 5.31 24.82
C ILE A 17 14.89 5.96 25.94
N ARG A 18 16.07 5.41 26.27
CA ARG A 18 16.85 5.81 27.45
C ARG A 18 17.14 7.30 27.44
N GLY A 19 16.78 7.99 28.53
CA GLY A 19 17.00 9.43 28.68
C GLY A 19 16.01 10.31 27.91
N HIS A 20 15.05 9.69 27.20
CA HIS A 20 14.00 10.35 26.43
C HIS A 20 12.61 9.80 26.76
N GLU A 21 12.44 9.12 27.90
CA GLU A 21 11.24 8.37 28.25
C GLU A 21 10.00 9.26 28.26
N GLN A 22 10.12 10.46 28.85
CA GLN A 22 9.01 11.42 28.91
C GLN A 22 8.73 12.03 27.54
N GLN A 23 9.76 12.40 26.77
CA GLN A 23 9.60 12.97 25.43
C GLN A 23 8.93 11.97 24.47
N VAL A 24 9.31 10.69 24.55
CA VAL A 24 8.68 9.61 23.77
C VAL A 24 7.21 9.48 24.17
N LYS A 25 6.90 9.44 25.47
CA LYS A 25 5.52 9.38 25.97
C LYS A 25 4.68 10.57 25.49
N ASP A 26 5.21 11.79 25.57
CA ASP A 26 4.49 12.99 25.14
C ASP A 26 4.31 13.02 23.62
N SER A 27 5.32 12.58 22.87
CA SER A 27 5.22 12.46 21.40
C SER A 27 4.18 11.42 20.98
N TRP A 28 4.02 10.35 21.77
CA TRP A 28 3.01 9.33 21.52
C TRP A 28 1.59 9.91 21.66
N TYR A 29 1.32 10.70 22.69
CA TYR A 29 0.01 11.35 22.82
C TYR A 29 -0.27 12.33 21.67
N ARG A 30 0.73 13.14 21.28
CA ARG A 30 0.59 14.02 20.11
C ARG A 30 0.34 13.24 18.82
N LEU A 31 0.98 12.08 18.64
CA LEU A 31 0.75 11.20 17.51
C LEU A 31 -0.68 10.65 17.52
N LEU A 32 -1.20 10.20 18.67
CA LEU A 32 -2.57 9.71 18.77
C LEU A 32 -3.59 10.78 18.39
N ASP A 33 -3.38 12.03 18.83
CA ASP A 33 -4.24 13.15 18.46
C ASP A 33 -4.19 13.42 16.95
N ALA A 34 -2.99 13.47 16.36
CA ALA A 34 -2.83 13.64 14.91
C ALA A 34 -3.50 12.52 14.11
N LEU A 35 -3.31 11.25 14.52
CA LEU A 35 -3.95 10.10 13.89
C LEU A 35 -5.47 10.14 13.98
N LYS A 36 -6.03 10.64 15.08
CA LYS A 36 -7.48 10.82 15.21
C LYS A 36 -8.02 11.79 14.18
N HIS A 37 -7.37 12.94 14.00
CA HIS A 37 -7.77 13.93 12.99
C HIS A 37 -7.65 13.40 11.56
N GLU A 38 -6.57 12.68 11.24
CA GLU A 38 -6.42 12.06 9.92
C GLU A 38 -7.44 10.95 9.67
N ASN A 39 -7.76 10.13 10.67
CA ASN A 39 -8.81 9.11 10.55
C ASN A 39 -10.18 9.72 10.28
N ASP A 40 -10.52 10.83 10.94
CA ASP A 40 -11.75 11.57 10.67
C ASP A 40 -11.75 12.11 9.23
N THR A 41 -10.63 12.68 8.77
CA THR A 41 -10.46 13.17 7.39
C THR A 41 -10.67 12.05 6.35
N ILE A 42 -10.06 10.88 6.57
CA ILE A 42 -10.27 9.68 5.74
C ILE A 42 -11.72 9.26 5.73
N ARG A 43 -12.36 9.23 6.91
CA ARG A 43 -13.76 8.83 7.05
C ARG A 43 -14.72 9.75 6.27
N PHE A 44 -14.47 11.06 6.25
CA PHE A 44 -15.32 12.02 5.53
C PHE A 44 -15.06 12.05 4.03
N SER A 45 -13.82 11.82 3.60
CA SER A 45 -13.41 11.94 2.19
C SER A 45 -13.63 10.65 1.39
N ASP A 46 -13.78 9.49 2.07
CA ASP A 46 -13.92 8.16 1.48
C ASP A 46 -12.88 7.93 0.35
N LYS A 47 -13.32 7.61 -0.87
CA LYS A 47 -12.44 7.29 -2.00
C LYS A 47 -11.70 8.49 -2.57
N SER A 48 -12.19 9.72 -2.33
CA SER A 48 -11.60 10.93 -2.90
C SER A 48 -10.29 11.37 -2.23
N ILE A 49 -9.92 10.72 -1.12
CA ILE A 49 -8.70 11.06 -0.39
C ILE A 49 -7.41 10.59 -1.06
N ILE A 50 -7.51 9.64 -1.99
CA ILE A 50 -6.35 9.19 -2.76
C ILE A 50 -6.16 10.15 -3.93
N PRO A 51 -5.02 10.86 -4.02
CA PRO A 51 -4.76 11.76 -5.14
C PRO A 51 -4.80 11.01 -6.46
N GLU A 52 -5.48 11.57 -7.45
CA GLU A 52 -5.56 11.00 -8.80
C GLU A 52 -4.86 11.93 -9.80
N VAL A 53 -4.09 11.34 -10.71
CA VAL A 53 -3.35 12.07 -11.76
C VAL A 53 -3.48 11.37 -13.10
N GLU A 54 -3.58 12.13 -14.19
CA GLU A 54 -3.52 11.56 -15.54
C GLU A 54 -2.06 11.26 -15.90
N PHE A 55 -1.81 10.12 -16.55
CA PHE A 55 -0.45 9.71 -16.93
C PHE A 55 0.28 10.76 -17.77
N ASN A 56 -0.44 11.45 -18.66
CA ASN A 56 0.11 12.53 -19.49
C ASN A 56 0.60 13.74 -18.67
N SER A 57 0.10 13.92 -17.44
CA SER A 57 0.39 15.04 -16.55
C SER A 57 1.43 14.71 -15.48
N ILE A 58 1.85 13.44 -15.38
CA ILE A 58 2.70 12.95 -14.27
C ILE A 58 4.05 13.66 -14.14
N LYS A 59 4.55 14.26 -15.23
CA LYS A 59 5.81 15.02 -15.24
C LYS A 59 5.65 16.46 -14.74
N ASN A 60 4.41 16.96 -14.64
CA ASN A 60 4.08 18.36 -14.41
C ASN A 60 3.09 18.52 -13.25
N LEU A 61 3.37 17.89 -12.11
CA LEU A 61 2.51 17.98 -10.92
C LEU A 61 2.75 19.30 -10.16
N SER A 62 1.69 19.89 -9.62
CA SER A 62 1.80 21.04 -8.73
C SER A 62 2.49 20.66 -7.41
N ALA A 63 3.14 21.63 -6.75
CA ALA A 63 3.78 21.41 -5.46
C ALA A 63 2.77 20.91 -4.39
N ASP A 64 1.56 21.44 -4.40
CA ASP A 64 0.49 21.05 -3.48
C ASP A 64 0.08 19.59 -3.67
N LEU A 65 -0.09 19.16 -4.92
CA LEU A 65 -0.41 17.77 -5.24
C LEU A 65 0.73 16.82 -4.85
N VAL A 66 1.98 17.21 -5.08
CA VAL A 66 3.15 16.43 -4.62
C VAL A 66 3.18 16.30 -3.10
N ASN A 67 2.85 17.37 -2.38
CA ASN A 67 2.77 17.33 -0.91
C ASN A 67 1.61 16.45 -0.44
N GLU A 68 0.46 16.49 -1.10
CA GLU A 68 -0.67 15.62 -0.79
C GLU A 68 -0.31 14.15 -1.05
N ILE A 69 0.35 13.83 -2.18
CA ILE A 69 0.84 12.47 -2.46
C ILE A 69 1.80 12.00 -1.37
N ARG A 70 2.71 12.85 -0.89
CA ARG A 70 3.63 12.52 0.21
C ARG A 70 2.89 12.31 1.53
N ASN A 71 1.88 13.13 1.81
CA ASN A 71 1.08 13.03 3.02
C ASN A 71 0.24 11.75 3.04
N ARG A 72 -0.38 11.39 1.91
CA ARG A 72 -1.21 10.19 1.75
C ARG A 72 -0.38 8.91 1.55
N GLY A 73 0.84 9.03 1.04
CA GLY A 73 1.74 7.91 0.76
C GLY A 73 1.32 7.05 -0.44
N THR A 74 0.34 7.49 -1.22
CA THR A 74 -0.20 6.76 -2.38
C THR A 74 -0.83 7.71 -3.39
N MET A 75 -1.04 7.25 -4.62
CA MET A 75 -1.78 7.95 -5.68
C MET A 75 -2.37 6.96 -6.69
N ILE A 76 -3.37 7.39 -7.44
CA ILE A 76 -3.89 6.69 -8.63
C ILE A 76 -3.37 7.41 -9.87
N VAL A 77 -2.72 6.67 -10.77
CA VAL A 77 -2.35 7.18 -12.10
C VAL A 77 -3.35 6.63 -13.12
N ARG A 78 -4.17 7.51 -13.69
CA ARG A 78 -5.18 7.20 -14.71
C ARG A 78 -4.55 7.20 -16.11
N GLY A 79 -5.08 6.36 -16.99
CA GLY A 79 -4.70 6.35 -18.40
C GLY A 79 -3.26 5.93 -18.69
N VAL A 80 -2.65 5.09 -17.84
CA VAL A 80 -1.30 4.54 -18.09
C VAL A 80 -1.29 3.64 -19.33
N LEU A 81 -2.33 2.83 -19.48
CA LEU A 81 -2.61 2.01 -20.66
C LEU A 81 -4.00 2.35 -21.17
N LEU A 82 -4.22 2.16 -22.47
CA LEU A 82 -5.57 2.22 -23.02
C LEU A 82 -6.40 1.04 -22.48
N GLU A 83 -7.70 1.26 -22.29
CA GLU A 83 -8.59 0.25 -21.70
C GLU A 83 -8.59 -1.07 -22.49
N ASN A 84 -8.59 -1.00 -23.82
CA ASN A 84 -8.54 -2.15 -24.70
C ASN A 84 -7.20 -2.92 -24.61
N GLU A 85 -6.08 -2.22 -24.42
CA GLU A 85 -4.78 -2.84 -24.21
C GLU A 85 -4.73 -3.57 -22.86
N ALA A 86 -5.19 -2.91 -21.79
CA ALA A 86 -5.28 -3.52 -20.46
C ALA A 86 -6.20 -4.75 -20.45
N LEU A 87 -7.34 -4.68 -21.14
CA LEU A 87 -8.25 -5.82 -21.31
C LEU A 87 -7.59 -6.96 -22.07
N LYS A 88 -6.83 -6.66 -23.14
CA LYS A 88 -6.09 -7.67 -23.88
C LYS A 88 -5.04 -8.37 -23.01
N LEU A 89 -4.25 -7.62 -22.25
CA LEU A 89 -3.25 -8.19 -21.33
C LEU A 89 -3.88 -9.16 -20.32
N LYS A 90 -5.05 -8.81 -19.78
CA LYS A 90 -5.82 -9.69 -18.91
C LYS A 90 -6.22 -10.99 -19.62
N LEU A 91 -6.80 -10.90 -20.82
CA LEU A 91 -7.24 -12.08 -21.58
C LEU A 91 -6.05 -12.99 -21.94
N ASP A 92 -4.94 -12.40 -22.39
CA ASP A 92 -3.71 -13.11 -22.70
C ASP A 92 -3.15 -13.83 -21.46
N ALA A 93 -3.23 -13.22 -20.27
CA ALA A 93 -2.83 -13.85 -19.01
C ALA A 93 -3.77 -15.00 -18.61
N GLU A 94 -5.09 -14.84 -18.76
CA GLU A 94 -6.07 -15.90 -18.51
C GLU A 94 -5.85 -17.11 -19.42
N ASP A 95 -5.57 -16.88 -20.71
CA ASP A 95 -5.29 -17.94 -21.67
C ASP A 95 -3.95 -18.63 -21.41
N TYR A 96 -2.93 -17.86 -21.02
CA TYR A 96 -1.65 -18.43 -20.59
C TYR A 96 -1.82 -19.35 -19.37
N ILE A 97 -2.63 -18.96 -18.37
CA ILE A 97 -2.93 -19.79 -17.20
C ILE A 97 -3.65 -21.09 -17.62
N LYS A 98 -4.64 -21.01 -18.52
CA LYS A 98 -5.36 -22.21 -19.03
C LYS A 98 -4.42 -23.20 -19.73
N GLN A 99 -3.47 -22.69 -20.50
CA GLN A 99 -2.46 -23.51 -21.21
C GLN A 99 -1.43 -24.13 -20.25
N ASN A 100 -1.33 -23.62 -19.02
CA ASN A 100 -0.37 -24.05 -18.01
C ASN A 100 -1.08 -24.48 -16.70
N PRO A 101 -1.84 -25.59 -16.70
CA PRO A 101 -2.67 -26.00 -15.56
C PRO A 101 -1.87 -26.36 -14.29
N ASN A 102 -0.55 -26.53 -14.41
CA ASN A 102 0.36 -26.76 -13.27
C ASN A 102 0.74 -25.46 -12.53
N THR A 103 0.28 -24.29 -13.01
CA THR A 103 0.52 -23.00 -12.35
C THR A 103 -0.09 -23.02 -10.95
N LYS A 104 0.75 -22.80 -9.93
CA LYS A 104 0.28 -22.74 -8.54
C LYS A 104 -0.56 -21.48 -8.34
N ALA A 105 -1.66 -21.63 -7.61
CA ALA A 105 -2.53 -20.52 -7.28
C ALA A 105 -3.18 -20.70 -5.91
N PHE A 106 -3.56 -19.59 -5.28
CA PHE A 106 -4.11 -19.56 -3.92
C PHE A 106 -5.32 -18.61 -3.79
N PRO A 107 -6.37 -19.01 -3.04
CA PRO A 107 -6.63 -20.37 -2.54
C PRO A 107 -6.93 -21.35 -3.69
N LYS A 108 -6.74 -22.66 -3.47
CA LYS A 108 -6.75 -23.68 -4.54
C LYS A 108 -8.10 -23.84 -5.25
N ASP A 109 -9.19 -23.69 -4.51
CA ASP A 109 -10.58 -23.83 -4.94
C ASP A 109 -11.12 -22.56 -5.62
N LYS A 110 -10.60 -21.40 -5.24
CA LYS A 110 -10.94 -20.12 -5.84
C LYS A 110 -9.70 -19.23 -5.97
N PRO A 111 -8.82 -19.51 -6.94
CA PRO A 111 -7.60 -18.75 -7.15
C PRO A 111 -7.84 -17.24 -7.23
N VAL A 112 -7.14 -16.46 -6.40
CA VAL A 112 -7.07 -14.99 -6.50
C VAL A 112 -5.62 -14.49 -6.63
N VAL A 113 -4.65 -15.32 -6.26
CA VAL A 113 -3.22 -15.08 -6.48
C VAL A 113 -2.68 -16.23 -7.31
N TYR A 114 -1.96 -15.91 -8.38
CA TYR A 114 -1.23 -16.87 -9.22
C TYR A 114 0.27 -16.68 -9.02
N GLU A 115 1.01 -17.76 -8.79
CA GLU A 115 2.48 -17.76 -8.76
C GLU A 115 3.02 -17.72 -10.20
N LEU A 116 2.68 -16.66 -10.92
CA LEU A 116 3.02 -16.41 -12.31
C LEU A 116 3.97 -15.20 -12.38
N TYR A 117 5.12 -15.35 -13.03
CA TYR A 117 6.19 -14.32 -13.02
C TYR A 117 6.76 -14.00 -14.40
N TRP A 118 6.42 -14.78 -15.44
CA TRP A 118 7.04 -14.71 -16.76
C TRP A 118 6.01 -14.80 -17.90
N SER A 119 4.73 -14.51 -17.64
CA SER A 119 3.77 -14.43 -18.74
C SER A 119 4.06 -13.19 -19.59
N PRO A 120 3.92 -13.23 -20.92
CA PRO A 120 4.17 -12.07 -21.77
C PRO A 120 3.36 -10.80 -21.41
N SER A 121 2.23 -10.94 -20.70
CA SER A 121 1.39 -9.82 -20.27
C SER A 121 1.89 -9.06 -19.02
N GLN A 122 2.94 -9.55 -18.33
CA GLN A 122 3.54 -8.91 -17.15
C GLN A 122 4.67 -7.97 -17.54
#